data_AF-A0A6I7QV07-F1
#
_entry.id   AF-A0A6I7QV07-F1
#
_cell.length_a   1.000
_cell.length_b   1.000
_cell.length_c   1.000
_cell.angle_alpha   90.00
_cell.angle_beta   90.00
_cell.angle_gamma   90.00
#
_symmetry.space_group_name_H-M   'P 1'
#
loop_
_entity.id
_entity.type
_entity.pdbx_description
1 polymer ?
#
loop_
_entity_poly.entity_id
_entity_poly.type
_entity_poly.pdbx_seq_one_letter_code
_entity_poly.pdbx_strand_id
1 'polypeptide(L)'
;MRRSSARNLTRAGRLYRRRKFSQVITFLEPQVFLFRESYRYYYLLGMSCLHTGDFAGAFSYLQRALDIEERPEAMLGLGAVLLRRRQMDQALRNYLDLIDLDNRNKRALRALQWLRNLDNPEEVVEWFEDRRIRKILPPPGLYVPFPLLAGTGAILLLFILLLGFRVGSAYLSSRRTDLRPGSELVALSRSPDDLLETEGEYRYELTPTEVERIFTRVGDYFNANRDNLVRRELNRIAASNANDRIKARAALLRDYLITPDFSDFRDGFSWSEVNSDPVLHDRTYVRWKGRVANLRIDPDRIRFDLLVGYHTGQVVEGIVPVELQFAVVLENNNPVEIIGSVRADDDRSIQLRGTSIRIISQRELN
;
A
#
# COMPACT_ATOMS: atom_id res chain seq x y z
N MET A 1 -21.70 -36.12 29.75
CA MET A 1 -21.19 -37.23 28.91
C MET A 1 -20.78 -36.83 27.48
N ARG A 2 -21.59 -36.10 26.69
CA ARG A 2 -21.29 -35.76 25.27
C ARG A 2 -19.93 -35.06 24.99
N ARG A 3 -19.42 -34.21 25.89
CA ARG A 3 -18.10 -33.57 25.72
C ARG A 3 -16.92 -34.53 25.91
N SER A 4 -17.07 -35.58 26.73
CA SER A 4 -16.03 -36.59 26.96
C SER A 4 -15.94 -37.57 25.79
N SER A 5 -17.09 -38.00 25.26
CA SER A 5 -17.16 -38.91 24.11
C SER A 5 -16.56 -38.29 22.83
N ALA A 6 -16.83 -37.00 22.55
CA ALA A 6 -16.22 -36.30 21.42
C ALA A 6 -14.69 -36.16 21.55
N ARG A 7 -14.17 -35.96 22.78
CA ARG A 7 -12.72 -35.90 23.05
C ARG A 7 -12.04 -37.26 22.81
N ASN A 8 -12.70 -38.37 23.15
CA ASN A 8 -12.16 -39.71 22.93
C ASN A 8 -12.03 -40.04 21.43
N LEU A 9 -13.06 -39.78 20.62
CA LEU A 9 -12.96 -39.96 19.16
C LEU A 9 -11.91 -39.03 18.52
N THR A 10 -11.77 -37.81 19.03
CA THR A 10 -10.73 -36.89 18.55
C THR A 10 -9.33 -37.40 18.88
N ARG A 11 -9.13 -37.96 20.08
CA ARG A 11 -7.87 -38.60 20.49
C ARG A 11 -7.56 -39.84 19.64
N ALA A 12 -8.53 -40.72 19.44
CA ALA A 12 -8.38 -41.90 18.58
C ALA A 12 -8.04 -41.49 17.13
N GLY A 13 -8.71 -40.47 16.59
CA GLY A 13 -8.37 -39.92 15.28
C GLY A 13 -6.94 -39.37 15.19
N ARG A 14 -6.40 -38.77 16.27
CA ARG A 14 -4.98 -38.37 16.31
C ARG A 14 -4.03 -39.57 16.35
N LEU A 15 -4.36 -40.62 17.09
CA LEU A 15 -3.59 -41.88 17.11
C LEU A 15 -3.58 -42.54 15.73
N TYR A 16 -4.74 -42.59 15.07
CA TYR A 16 -4.91 -43.10 13.71
C TYR A 16 -4.07 -42.32 12.68
N ARG A 17 -4.12 -40.97 12.70
CA ARG A 17 -3.27 -40.12 11.85
C ARG A 17 -1.77 -40.36 12.06
N ARG A 18 -1.37 -40.69 13.29
CA ARG A 18 0.00 -41.07 13.65
C ARG A 18 0.35 -42.53 13.29
N ARG A 19 -0.55 -43.25 12.60
CA ARG A 19 -0.42 -44.67 12.22
C ARG A 19 -0.27 -45.64 13.39
N LYS A 20 -0.70 -45.24 14.59
CA LYS A 20 -0.67 -46.09 15.80
C LYS A 20 -1.93 -46.95 15.88
N PHE A 21 -2.15 -47.81 14.87
CA PHE A 21 -3.41 -48.54 14.69
C PHE A 21 -3.75 -49.48 15.85
N SER A 22 -2.77 -50.24 16.37
CA SER A 22 -2.99 -51.10 17.55
C SER A 22 -3.45 -50.30 18.77
N GLN A 23 -2.90 -49.10 18.98
CA GLN A 23 -3.33 -48.23 20.08
C GLN A 23 -4.74 -47.67 19.87
N VAL A 24 -5.19 -47.49 18.62
CA VAL A 24 -6.57 -47.09 18.32
C VAL A 24 -7.53 -48.19 18.74
N ILE A 25 -7.22 -49.45 18.39
CA ILE A 25 -8.04 -50.63 18.74
C ILE A 25 -8.16 -50.75 20.25
N THR A 26 -7.04 -50.90 20.97
CA THR A 26 -7.03 -51.05 22.43
C THR A 26 -7.71 -49.88 23.15
N PHE A 27 -7.61 -48.66 22.61
CA PHE A 27 -8.24 -47.48 23.21
C PHE A 27 -9.75 -47.41 22.95
N LEU A 28 -10.22 -47.73 21.75
CA LEU A 28 -11.62 -47.57 21.35
C LEU A 28 -12.48 -48.79 21.64
N GLU A 29 -11.96 -50.02 21.54
CA GLU A 29 -12.75 -51.25 21.63
C GLU A 29 -13.57 -51.36 22.94
N PRO A 30 -13.05 -51.04 24.14
CA PRO A 30 -13.85 -51.07 25.37
C PRO A 30 -14.99 -50.05 25.42
N GLN A 31 -14.99 -49.07 24.51
CA GLN A 31 -15.93 -47.95 24.50
C GLN A 31 -17.15 -48.21 23.58
N VAL A 32 -17.38 -49.45 23.15
CA VAL A 32 -18.46 -49.80 22.20
C VAL A 32 -19.83 -49.30 22.65
N PHE A 33 -20.15 -49.40 23.95
CA PHE A 33 -21.41 -48.94 24.53
C PHE A 33 -21.63 -47.42 24.39
N LEU A 34 -20.56 -46.62 24.36
CA LEU A 34 -20.61 -45.17 24.24
C LEU A 34 -20.78 -44.69 22.79
N PHE A 35 -20.48 -45.54 21.81
CA PHE A 35 -20.36 -45.17 20.40
C PHE A 35 -21.13 -46.11 19.46
N ARG A 36 -22.16 -46.80 19.97
CA ARG A 36 -22.95 -47.81 19.22
C ARG A 36 -23.55 -47.34 17.90
N GLU A 37 -23.79 -46.04 17.75
CA GLU A 37 -24.38 -45.43 16.54
C GLU A 37 -23.40 -44.45 15.86
N SER A 38 -22.10 -44.58 16.13
CA SER A 38 -21.10 -43.65 15.59
C SER A 38 -20.37 -44.26 14.40
N TYR A 39 -20.67 -43.77 13.18
CA TYR A 39 -19.93 -44.13 11.97
C TYR A 39 -18.40 -44.02 12.18
N ARG A 40 -17.95 -42.89 12.71
CA ARG A 40 -16.52 -42.59 12.88
C ARG A 40 -15.82 -43.55 13.83
N TYR A 41 -16.52 -44.04 14.85
CA TYR A 41 -15.98 -45.02 15.79
C TYR A 41 -15.68 -46.34 15.07
N TYR A 42 -16.68 -46.88 14.39
CA TYR A 42 -16.59 -48.14 13.65
C TYR A 42 -15.63 -48.05 12.47
N TYR A 43 -15.64 -46.94 11.73
CA TYR A 43 -14.69 -46.68 10.66
C TYR A 43 -13.23 -46.69 11.17
N LEU A 44 -12.94 -45.99 12.28
CA LEU A 44 -11.58 -45.95 12.83
C LEU A 44 -11.11 -47.31 13.35
N LEU A 45 -11.98 -48.09 13.99
CA LEU A 45 -11.68 -49.46 14.42
C LEU A 45 -11.45 -50.35 13.21
N GLY A 46 -12.37 -50.39 12.25
CA GLY A 46 -12.30 -51.25 11.08
C GLY A 46 -11.08 -50.97 10.20
N MET A 47 -10.77 -49.69 9.96
CA MET A 47 -9.53 -49.32 9.26
C MET A 47 -8.27 -49.63 10.07
N SER A 48 -8.32 -49.55 11.40
CA SER A 48 -7.18 -49.91 12.24
C SER A 48 -6.94 -51.42 12.22
N CYS A 49 -8.00 -52.23 12.33
CA CYS A 49 -7.97 -53.68 12.19
C CYS A 49 -7.42 -54.10 10.82
N LEU A 50 -7.85 -53.44 9.73
CA LEU A 50 -7.31 -53.68 8.39
C LEU A 50 -5.80 -53.46 8.36
N HIS A 51 -5.32 -52.37 8.97
CA HIS A 51 -3.88 -52.05 8.99
C HIS A 51 -3.05 -52.93 9.92
N THR A 52 -3.66 -53.56 10.93
CA THR A 52 -3.01 -54.52 11.82
C THR A 52 -3.12 -55.97 11.33
N GLY A 53 -3.86 -56.22 10.24
CA GLY A 53 -4.04 -57.56 9.64
C GLY A 53 -5.21 -58.36 10.22
N ASP A 54 -6.01 -57.77 11.11
CA ASP A 54 -7.25 -58.37 11.61
C ASP A 54 -8.38 -58.13 10.61
N PHE A 55 -8.44 -58.96 9.57
CA PHE A 55 -9.42 -58.81 8.49
C PHE A 55 -10.86 -59.17 8.92
N ALA A 56 -11.02 -60.04 9.91
CA ALA A 56 -12.34 -60.43 10.43
C ALA A 56 -12.97 -59.29 11.25
N GLY A 57 -12.18 -58.67 12.14
CA GLY A 57 -12.59 -57.47 12.86
C GLY A 57 -12.80 -56.29 11.91
N ALA A 58 -11.91 -56.11 10.93
CA ALA A 58 -12.04 -55.06 9.92
C ALA A 58 -13.35 -55.16 9.14
N PHE A 59 -13.72 -56.36 8.68
CA PHE A 59 -14.97 -56.62 7.99
C PHE A 59 -16.17 -56.23 8.86
N SER A 60 -16.22 -56.75 10.09
CA SER A 60 -17.33 -56.53 11.02
C SER A 60 -17.53 -55.05 11.35
N TYR A 61 -16.45 -54.34 11.64
CA TYR A 61 -16.52 -52.92 11.99
C TYR A 61 -16.79 -52.02 10.77
N LEU A 62 -16.22 -52.30 9.60
CA LEU A 62 -16.50 -51.51 8.39
C LEU A 62 -17.92 -51.72 7.90
N GLN A 63 -18.44 -52.96 7.96
CA GLN A 63 -19.84 -53.23 7.67
C GLN A 63 -20.75 -52.47 8.62
N ARG A 64 -20.48 -52.50 9.94
CA ARG A 64 -21.25 -51.70 10.91
C ARG A 64 -21.15 -50.20 10.69
N ALA A 65 -20.01 -49.69 10.21
CA ALA A 65 -19.89 -48.29 9.83
C ALA A 65 -20.85 -47.97 8.67
N LEU A 66 -20.88 -48.81 7.64
CA LEU A 66 -21.75 -48.65 6.48
C LEU A 66 -23.25 -48.84 6.80
N ASP A 67 -23.59 -49.72 7.74
CA ASP A 67 -24.97 -49.86 8.25
C ASP A 67 -25.47 -48.56 8.91
N ILE A 68 -24.57 -47.74 9.48
CA ILE A 68 -24.90 -46.46 10.11
C ILE A 68 -24.93 -45.33 9.08
N GLU A 69 -23.85 -45.18 8.32
CA GLU A 69 -23.74 -44.18 7.26
C GLU A 69 -22.96 -44.78 6.07
N GLU A 70 -23.62 -44.86 4.92
CA GLU A 70 -22.98 -45.28 3.68
C GLU A 70 -22.06 -44.16 3.16
N ARG A 71 -20.75 -44.35 3.34
CA ARG A 71 -19.74 -43.37 2.97
C ARG A 71 -18.65 -43.96 2.09
N PRO A 72 -18.16 -43.22 1.08
CA PRO A 72 -17.11 -43.66 0.18
C PRO A 72 -15.87 -44.23 0.87
N GLU A 73 -15.44 -43.63 1.98
CA GLU A 73 -14.22 -44.05 2.67
C GLU A 73 -14.36 -45.44 3.31
N ALA A 74 -15.50 -45.75 3.91
CA ALA A 74 -15.75 -47.07 4.50
C ALA A 74 -15.96 -48.14 3.43
N MET A 75 -16.61 -47.81 2.31
CA MET A 75 -16.75 -48.73 1.17
C MET A 75 -15.39 -49.11 0.58
N LEU A 76 -14.49 -48.14 0.37
CA LEU A 76 -13.10 -48.42 -0.05
C LEU A 76 -12.37 -49.36 0.92
N GLY A 77 -12.57 -49.16 2.22
CA GLY A 77 -12.03 -50.05 3.26
C GLY A 77 -12.62 -51.46 3.15
N LEU A 78 -13.94 -51.57 3.04
CA LEU A 78 -14.65 -52.85 3.01
C LEU A 78 -14.29 -53.64 1.75
N GLY A 79 -14.26 -53.00 0.58
CA GLY A 79 -13.79 -53.59 -0.67
C GLY A 79 -12.39 -54.15 -0.53
N ALA A 80 -11.46 -53.43 0.11
CA ALA A 80 -10.11 -53.95 0.36
C ALA A 80 -10.10 -55.16 1.32
N VAL A 81 -10.95 -55.18 2.35
CA VAL A 81 -11.11 -56.36 3.22
C VAL A 81 -11.66 -57.56 2.45
N LEU A 82 -12.67 -57.36 1.60
CA LEU A 82 -13.29 -58.41 0.80
C LEU A 82 -12.29 -59.07 -0.16
N LEU A 83 -11.45 -58.25 -0.80
CA LEU A 83 -10.33 -58.75 -1.62
C LEU A 83 -9.34 -59.59 -0.79
N ARG A 84 -8.95 -59.14 0.42
CA ARG A 84 -8.10 -59.95 1.32
C ARG A 84 -8.72 -61.28 1.70
N ARG A 85 -10.04 -61.34 1.81
CA ARG A 85 -10.80 -62.55 2.12
C ARG A 85 -11.08 -63.41 0.89
N ARG A 86 -10.51 -63.09 -0.29
CA ARG A 86 -10.75 -63.75 -1.57
C ARG A 86 -12.21 -63.73 -2.02
N GLN A 87 -13.01 -62.77 -1.55
CA GLN A 87 -14.42 -62.59 -1.90
C GLN A 87 -14.54 -61.57 -3.04
N MET A 88 -14.02 -61.95 -4.22
CA MET A 88 -13.84 -61.04 -5.36
C MET A 88 -15.16 -60.49 -5.90
N ASP A 89 -16.18 -61.32 -6.03
CA ASP A 89 -17.50 -60.91 -6.54
C ASP A 89 -18.16 -59.86 -5.63
N GLN A 90 -18.00 -60.03 -4.31
CA GLN A 90 -18.52 -59.08 -3.34
C GLN A 90 -17.73 -57.77 -3.36
N ALA A 91 -16.40 -57.84 -3.51
CA ALA A 91 -15.57 -56.65 -3.66
C ALA A 91 -15.91 -55.88 -4.93
N LEU A 92 -16.11 -56.58 -6.06
CA LEU A 92 -16.49 -55.98 -7.34
C LEU A 92 -17.82 -55.24 -7.21
N ARG A 93 -18.85 -55.90 -6.65
CA ARG A 93 -20.14 -55.25 -6.36
C ARG A 93 -19.96 -54.00 -5.49
N ASN A 94 -19.25 -54.13 -4.37
CA ASN A 94 -19.01 -53.00 -3.46
C ASN A 94 -18.33 -51.80 -4.15
N TYR A 95 -17.36 -52.02 -5.04
CA TYR A 95 -16.73 -50.95 -5.79
C TYR A 95 -17.60 -50.37 -6.89
N LEU A 96 -18.49 -51.16 -7.50
CA LEU A 96 -19.48 -50.65 -8.47
C LEU A 96 -20.51 -49.78 -7.75
N ASP A 97 -21.07 -50.26 -6.63
CA ASP A 97 -21.99 -49.49 -5.79
C ASP A 97 -21.35 -48.15 -5.35
N LEU A 98 -20.05 -48.17 -5.01
CA LEU A 98 -19.29 -46.98 -4.67
C LEU A 98 -19.14 -46.00 -5.84
N ILE A 99 -19.01 -46.48 -7.07
CA ILE A 99 -18.95 -45.62 -8.27
C ILE A 99 -20.32 -45.04 -8.59
N ASP A 100 -21.40 -45.77 -8.33
CA ASP A 100 -22.76 -45.24 -8.46
C ASP A 100 -23.00 -44.11 -7.45
N LEU A 101 -22.43 -44.21 -6.25
CA LEU A 101 -22.48 -43.15 -5.22
C LEU A 101 -21.54 -41.97 -5.50
N ASP A 102 -20.28 -42.23 -5.89
CA ASP A 102 -19.25 -41.23 -6.21
C ASP A 102 -18.55 -41.58 -7.53
N ASN A 103 -19.17 -41.12 -8.62
CA ASN A 103 -18.73 -41.35 -10.00
C ASN A 103 -17.31 -40.86 -10.33
N ARG A 104 -16.70 -40.03 -9.47
CA ARG A 104 -15.33 -39.52 -9.65
C ARG A 104 -14.34 -40.07 -8.63
N ASN A 105 -14.70 -41.13 -7.91
CA ASN A 105 -13.83 -41.73 -6.91
C ASN A 105 -12.61 -42.40 -7.56
N LYS A 106 -11.49 -41.66 -7.63
CA LYS A 106 -10.22 -42.13 -8.23
C LYS A 106 -9.69 -43.43 -7.61
N ARG A 107 -10.04 -43.75 -6.37
CA ARG A 107 -9.56 -44.97 -5.68
C ARG A 107 -10.39 -46.18 -6.07
N ALA A 108 -11.71 -46.03 -6.14
CA ALA A 108 -12.62 -47.07 -6.62
C ALA A 108 -12.35 -47.42 -8.09
N LEU A 109 -12.17 -46.41 -8.95
CA LEU A 109 -11.81 -46.62 -10.36
C LEU A 109 -10.49 -47.40 -10.51
N ARG A 110 -9.49 -47.11 -9.67
CA ARG A 110 -8.23 -47.88 -9.66
C ARG A 110 -8.44 -49.31 -9.18
N ALA A 111 -9.29 -49.53 -8.17
CA ALA A 111 -9.60 -50.86 -7.68
C ALA A 111 -10.30 -51.70 -8.76
N LEU A 112 -11.26 -51.12 -9.48
CA LEU A 112 -11.96 -51.76 -10.60
C LEU A 112 -11.04 -52.03 -11.80
N GLN A 113 -10.22 -51.04 -12.18
CA GLN A 113 -9.25 -51.21 -13.26
C GLN A 113 -8.29 -52.36 -12.96
N TRP A 114 -7.88 -52.51 -11.70
CA TRP A 114 -7.03 -53.60 -11.28
C TRP A 114 -7.78 -54.94 -11.29
N LEU A 115 -8.99 -54.99 -10.72
CA LEU A 115 -9.84 -56.18 -10.74
C LEU A 115 -10.08 -56.71 -12.15
N ARG A 116 -10.22 -55.81 -13.13
CA ARG A 116 -10.40 -56.16 -14.55
C ARG A 116 -9.14 -56.78 -15.17
N ASN A 117 -7.96 -56.41 -14.70
CA ASN A 117 -6.68 -56.86 -15.25
C ASN A 117 -6.10 -58.06 -14.47
N LEU A 118 -6.89 -58.68 -13.60
CA LEU A 118 -6.47 -59.79 -12.77
C LEU A 118 -6.76 -61.10 -13.50
N ASP A 119 -5.72 -61.84 -13.86
CA ASP A 119 -5.86 -63.11 -14.58
C ASP A 119 -6.02 -64.31 -13.62
N ASN A 120 -5.37 -64.27 -12.43
CA ASN A 120 -5.49 -65.30 -11.39
C ASN A 120 -5.90 -64.71 -10.01
N PRO A 121 -6.93 -65.26 -9.33
CA PRO A 121 -7.31 -64.87 -7.97
C PRO A 121 -6.20 -64.97 -6.90
N GLU A 122 -5.13 -65.74 -7.13
CA GLU A 122 -4.00 -65.84 -6.20
C GLU A 122 -3.12 -64.59 -6.17
N GLU A 123 -3.05 -63.85 -7.29
CA GLU A 123 -2.29 -62.59 -7.40
C GLU A 123 -2.79 -61.49 -6.45
N VAL A 124 -4.05 -61.61 -6.00
CA VAL A 124 -4.64 -60.71 -5.00
C VAL A 124 -3.77 -60.69 -3.75
N VAL A 125 -3.33 -61.85 -3.26
CA VAL A 125 -2.58 -61.95 -2.01
C VAL A 125 -1.23 -61.26 -2.12
N GLU A 126 -0.49 -61.51 -3.21
CA GLU A 126 0.81 -60.88 -3.50
C GLU A 126 0.70 -59.35 -3.58
N TRP A 127 -0.36 -58.86 -4.22
CA TRP A 127 -0.61 -57.43 -4.38
C TRP A 127 -0.76 -56.68 -3.05
N PHE A 128 -1.35 -57.34 -2.05
CA PHE A 128 -1.49 -56.78 -0.71
C PHE A 128 -0.15 -56.71 0.04
N GLU A 129 0.79 -57.61 -0.25
CA GLU A 129 2.13 -57.61 0.33
C GLU A 129 2.99 -56.47 -0.26
N ASP A 130 2.84 -56.17 -1.55
CA ASP A 130 3.59 -55.13 -2.26
C ASP A 130 3.14 -53.67 -1.94
N ARG A 131 2.43 -53.46 -0.82
CA ARG A 131 1.93 -52.15 -0.33
C ARG A 131 1.03 -51.40 -1.33
N ARG A 132 0.65 -52.00 -2.46
CA ARG A 132 -0.18 -51.39 -3.52
C ARG A 132 -1.60 -51.11 -3.04
N ILE A 133 -2.09 -51.86 -2.06
CA ILE A 133 -3.33 -51.58 -1.30
C ILE A 133 -3.43 -50.12 -0.84
N ARG A 134 -2.32 -49.45 -0.52
CA ARG A 134 -2.32 -48.05 -0.09
C ARG A 134 -2.88 -47.09 -1.16
N LYS A 135 -2.88 -47.48 -2.44
CA LYS A 135 -3.38 -46.66 -3.55
C LYS A 135 -4.92 -46.67 -3.64
N ILE A 136 -5.58 -47.69 -3.10
CA ILE A 136 -7.04 -47.82 -3.06
C ILE A 136 -7.64 -47.43 -1.71
N LEU A 137 -6.86 -47.47 -0.63
CA LEU A 137 -7.34 -47.06 0.69
C LEU A 137 -7.40 -45.54 0.88
N PRO A 138 -8.34 -45.04 1.69
CA PRO A 138 -8.30 -43.66 2.16
C PRO A 138 -7.04 -43.43 3.01
N PRO A 139 -6.27 -42.35 2.78
CA PRO A 139 -5.06 -42.07 3.54
C PRO A 139 -5.44 -41.67 4.97
N PRO A 140 -4.63 -42.01 5.98
CA PRO A 140 -4.99 -41.74 7.36
C PRO A 140 -5.04 -40.25 7.77
N GLY A 141 -4.84 -39.30 6.83
CA GLY A 141 -4.83 -37.85 7.05
C GLY A 141 -3.45 -37.31 7.44
N LEU A 142 -3.15 -36.04 7.12
CA LEU A 142 -1.87 -35.42 7.44
C LEU A 142 -1.81 -35.05 8.93
N TYR A 143 -0.72 -35.37 9.62
CA TYR A 143 -0.45 -34.91 10.98
C TYR A 143 0.78 -34.00 10.98
N VAL A 144 0.56 -32.71 11.25
CA VAL A 144 1.65 -31.75 11.48
C VAL A 144 1.71 -31.49 12.99
N PRO A 145 2.86 -31.71 13.66
CA PRO A 145 3.01 -31.36 15.06
C PRO A 145 2.94 -29.84 15.23
N PHE A 146 2.17 -29.39 16.21
CA PHE A 146 2.01 -27.96 16.54
C PHE A 146 3.31 -27.14 16.62
N PRO A 147 4.44 -27.63 17.22
CA PRO A 147 5.67 -26.85 17.27
C PRO A 147 6.26 -26.51 15.89
N LEU A 148 6.06 -27.36 14.87
CA LEU A 148 6.51 -27.03 13.50
C LEU A 148 5.71 -25.87 12.92
N LEU A 149 4.39 -25.85 13.11
CA LEU A 149 3.53 -24.75 12.65
C LEU A 149 3.89 -23.43 13.34
N ALA A 150 4.08 -23.47 14.66
CA ALA A 150 4.49 -22.30 15.44
C ALA A 150 5.85 -21.75 14.98
N GLY A 151 6.83 -22.62 14.72
CA GLY A 151 8.14 -22.23 14.19
C GLY A 151 8.05 -21.53 12.82
N THR A 152 7.26 -22.08 11.90
CA THR A 152 7.06 -21.45 10.57
C THR A 152 6.37 -20.09 10.66
N GLY A 153 5.43 -19.92 11.59
CA GLY A 153 4.77 -18.63 11.82
C GLY A 153 5.73 -17.56 12.33
N ALA A 154 6.62 -17.92 13.25
CA ALA A 154 7.63 -17.00 13.79
C ALA A 154 8.63 -16.51 12.72
N ILE A 155 9.07 -17.43 11.85
CA ILE A 155 9.98 -17.08 10.73
C ILE A 155 9.30 -16.12 9.75
N LEU A 156 8.04 -16.37 9.42
CA LEU A 156 7.28 -15.51 8.50
C LEU A 156 7.10 -14.09 9.09
N LEU A 157 6.80 -13.99 10.38
CA LEU A 157 6.65 -12.72 11.08
C LEU A 157 7.97 -11.93 11.11
N LEU A 158 9.10 -12.61 11.38
CA LEU A 158 10.43 -12.00 11.34
C LEU A 158 10.75 -11.47 9.94
N PHE A 159 10.42 -12.23 8.90
CA PHE A 159 10.63 -11.80 7.51
C PHE A 159 9.81 -10.55 7.16
N ILE A 160 8.54 -10.49 7.57
CA ILE A 160 7.68 -9.31 7.37
C ILE A 160 8.24 -8.09 8.10
N LEU A 161 8.71 -8.26 9.34
CA LEU A 161 9.33 -7.18 10.11
C LEU A 161 10.62 -6.66 9.45
N LEU A 162 11.48 -7.57 8.99
CA LEU A 162 12.72 -7.22 8.27
C LEU A 162 12.42 -6.50 6.94
N LEU A 163 11.40 -6.95 6.21
CA LEU A 163 10.97 -6.31 4.98
C LEU A 163 10.40 -4.91 5.24
N GLY A 164 9.57 -4.77 6.28
CA GLY A 164 9.04 -3.47 6.71
C GLY A 164 10.15 -2.49 7.12
N PHE A 165 11.17 -2.98 7.83
CA PHE A 165 12.33 -2.17 8.21
C PHE A 165 13.17 -1.74 6.99
N ARG A 166 13.40 -2.64 6.03
CA ARG A 166 14.07 -2.32 4.75
C ARG A 166 13.32 -1.26 3.95
N VAL A 167 12.02 -1.42 3.79
CA VAL A 167 11.17 -0.47 3.05
C VAL A 167 11.09 0.88 3.78
N GLY A 168 10.90 0.86 5.10
CA GLY A 168 10.87 2.07 5.93
C GLY A 168 12.19 2.86 5.88
N SER A 169 13.33 2.18 5.97
CA SER A 169 14.65 2.81 5.88
C SER A 169 14.97 3.34 4.48
N ALA A 170 14.55 2.66 3.41
CA ALA A 170 14.63 3.16 2.04
C ALA A 170 13.74 4.42 1.83
N TYR A 171 12.54 4.42 2.41
CA TYR A 171 11.63 5.58 2.35
C TYR A 171 12.16 6.79 3.12
N LEU A 172 12.75 6.59 4.29
CA LEU A 172 13.41 7.64 5.08
C LEU A 172 14.68 8.18 4.41
N SER A 173 15.49 7.32 3.80
CA SER A 173 16.72 7.75 3.09
C SER A 173 16.42 8.50 1.79
N SER A 174 15.32 8.17 1.10
CA SER A 174 14.87 8.90 -0.10
C SER A 174 14.37 10.34 0.19
N ARG A 175 14.16 10.70 1.46
CA ARG A 175 13.93 12.10 1.88
C ARG A 175 15.19 12.94 2.02
N ARG A 176 16.39 12.34 1.94
CA ARG A 176 17.60 13.10 1.61
C ARG A 176 17.63 13.30 0.11
N THR A 177 16.68 14.12 -0.37
CA THR A 177 16.75 14.78 -1.67
C THR A 177 18.15 15.35 -1.86
N ASP A 178 18.70 15.23 -3.07
CA ASP A 178 19.83 16.03 -3.51
C ASP A 178 19.46 17.50 -3.26
N LEU A 179 20.01 18.06 -2.18
CA LEU A 179 19.66 19.40 -1.74
C LEU A 179 20.09 20.38 -2.84
N ARG A 180 19.23 21.35 -3.13
CA ARG A 180 19.53 22.38 -4.13
C ARG A 180 20.77 23.17 -3.67
N PRO A 181 21.69 23.53 -4.59
CA PRO A 181 22.81 24.42 -4.25
C PRO A 181 22.31 25.69 -3.55
N GLY A 182 22.96 26.10 -2.45
CA GLY A 182 22.51 27.21 -1.60
C GLY A 182 21.62 26.80 -0.43
N SER A 183 21.22 25.53 -0.33
CA SER A 183 20.44 24.99 0.80
C SER A 183 21.16 25.12 2.16
N GLU A 184 22.48 25.18 2.16
CA GLU A 184 23.31 25.43 3.35
C GLU A 184 23.03 26.80 4.00
N LEU A 185 22.56 27.78 3.22
CA LEU A 185 22.19 29.11 3.71
C LEU A 185 20.89 29.09 4.52
N VAL A 186 20.14 27.98 4.49
CA VAL A 186 18.89 27.88 5.25
C VAL A 186 19.11 27.34 6.66
N ALA A 187 20.19 26.58 6.88
CA ALA A 187 20.47 26.00 8.18
C ALA A 187 20.90 27.08 9.20
N LEU A 188 20.10 27.23 10.27
CA LEU A 188 20.45 28.02 11.44
C LEU A 188 21.09 27.09 12.49
N SER A 189 22.36 27.27 12.81
CA SER A 189 23.08 26.43 13.81
C SER A 189 23.45 27.20 15.08
N ARG A 190 22.65 28.18 15.50
CA ARG A 190 23.01 29.11 16.59
C ARG A 190 21.95 29.22 17.68
N SER A 191 22.40 29.69 18.85
CA SER A 191 21.55 29.94 20.02
C SER A 191 20.49 31.01 19.71
N PRO A 192 19.24 30.86 20.20
CA PRO A 192 18.13 31.78 19.92
C PRO A 192 18.40 33.26 20.22
N ASP A 193 19.28 33.54 21.18
CA ASP A 193 19.58 34.91 21.66
C ASP A 193 20.42 35.76 20.68
N ASP A 194 21.01 35.16 19.63
CA ASP A 194 21.83 35.85 18.61
C ASP A 194 21.08 36.03 17.27
N LEU A 195 19.74 35.99 17.28
CA LEU A 195 18.92 36.06 16.05
C LEU A 195 18.30 37.44 15.79
N LEU A 196 18.15 38.26 16.81
CA LEU A 196 17.36 39.50 16.76
C LEU A 196 18.19 40.74 17.12
N GLU A 197 17.76 41.89 16.63
CA GLU A 197 18.23 43.21 17.06
C GLU A 197 17.41 43.72 18.25
N THR A 198 18.08 44.37 19.20
CA THR A 198 17.47 44.81 20.47
C THR A 198 16.83 46.21 20.39
N GLU A 199 17.18 47.01 19.37
CA GLU A 199 16.75 48.40 19.21
C GLU A 199 16.28 48.66 17.78
N GLY A 200 15.24 49.48 17.60
CA GLY A 200 14.70 49.89 16.29
C GLY A 200 13.20 49.67 16.15
N GLU A 201 12.57 50.42 15.25
CA GLU A 201 11.19 50.16 14.81
C GLU A 201 11.22 49.27 13.57
N TYR A 202 10.57 48.10 13.66
CA TYR A 202 10.53 47.12 12.59
C TYR A 202 9.09 46.88 12.14
N ARG A 203 8.87 46.66 10.83
CA ARG A 203 7.53 46.36 10.31
C ARG A 203 7.00 45.03 10.86
N TYR A 204 7.88 44.04 11.00
CA TYR A 204 7.56 42.75 11.59
C TYR A 204 8.39 42.51 12.84
N GLU A 205 7.75 42.56 14.00
CA GLU A 205 8.37 42.13 15.25
C GLU A 205 8.24 40.60 15.36
N LEU A 206 9.37 39.90 15.33
CA LEU A 206 9.43 38.44 15.38
C LEU A 206 10.12 37.97 16.65
N THR A 207 9.69 36.83 17.14
CA THR A 207 10.39 36.06 18.18
C THR A 207 11.50 35.20 17.56
N PRO A 208 12.52 34.76 18.34
CA PRO A 208 13.55 33.86 17.82
C PRO A 208 12.97 32.57 17.22
N THR A 209 11.93 32.01 17.85
CA THR A 209 11.25 30.80 17.37
C THR A 209 10.52 31.01 16.04
N GLU A 210 10.04 32.23 15.78
CA GLU A 210 9.40 32.57 14.51
C GLU A 210 10.41 32.72 13.39
N VAL A 211 11.59 33.30 13.66
CA VAL A 211 12.70 33.35 12.71
C VAL A 211 13.14 31.94 12.32
N GLU A 212 13.32 31.04 13.29
CA GLU A 212 13.65 29.63 13.02
C GLU A 212 12.59 28.93 12.18
N ARG A 213 11.31 29.15 12.50
CA ARG A 213 10.19 28.58 11.73
C ARG A 213 10.11 29.15 10.32
N ILE A 214 10.44 30.43 10.13
CA ILE A 214 10.53 31.04 8.80
C ILE A 214 11.65 30.39 8.00
N PHE A 215 12.87 30.26 8.55
CA PHE A 215 13.98 29.61 7.85
C PHE A 215 13.70 28.14 7.55
N THR A 216 13.07 27.40 8.46
CA THR A 216 12.63 26.02 8.19
C THR A 216 11.70 25.96 6.99
N ARG A 217 10.66 26.81 6.95
CA ARG A 217 9.74 26.91 5.81
C ARG A 217 10.43 27.35 4.52
N VAL A 218 11.38 28.28 4.61
CA VAL A 218 12.20 28.71 3.47
C VAL A 218 12.94 27.51 2.88
N GLY A 219 13.50 26.62 3.72
CA GLY A 219 14.20 25.41 3.26
C GLY A 219 13.27 24.43 2.57
N ASP A 220 12.10 24.20 3.16
CA ASP A 220 11.08 23.34 2.56
C ASP A 220 10.63 23.88 1.20
N TYR A 221 10.35 25.19 1.10
CA TYR A 221 9.97 25.82 -0.16
C TYR A 221 11.09 25.84 -1.19
N PHE A 222 12.32 26.14 -0.77
CA PHE A 222 13.49 26.22 -1.65
C PHE A 222 13.83 24.87 -2.28
N ASN A 223 13.82 23.80 -1.49
CA ASN A 223 14.05 22.44 -1.98
C ASN A 223 12.87 21.88 -2.79
N ALA A 224 11.67 22.43 -2.60
CA ALA A 224 10.49 22.11 -3.41
C ALA A 224 10.38 22.97 -4.70
N ASN A 225 11.37 23.79 -5.02
CA ASN A 225 11.37 24.75 -6.14
C ASN A 225 10.19 25.75 -6.11
N ARG A 226 9.71 26.10 -4.91
CA ARG A 226 8.63 27.07 -4.68
C ARG A 226 9.21 28.46 -4.41
N ASP A 227 10.00 28.95 -5.36
CA ASP A 227 10.85 30.13 -5.18
C ASP A 227 10.06 31.39 -4.86
N ASN A 228 8.83 31.52 -5.35
CA ASN A 228 8.04 32.71 -5.11
C ASN A 228 7.60 32.85 -3.64
N LEU A 229 7.32 31.72 -2.98
CA LEU A 229 7.05 31.72 -1.54
C LEU A 229 8.31 32.02 -0.73
N VAL A 230 9.46 31.52 -1.18
CA VAL A 230 10.75 31.87 -0.58
C VAL A 230 10.95 33.38 -0.61
N ARG A 231 10.74 34.05 -1.77
CA ARG A 231 10.85 35.51 -1.90
C ARG A 231 10.02 36.26 -0.85
N ARG A 232 8.75 35.87 -0.67
CA ARG A 232 7.85 36.46 0.33
C ARG A 232 8.40 36.32 1.76
N GLU A 233 8.85 35.13 2.14
CA GLU A 233 9.41 34.91 3.48
C GLU A 233 10.74 35.67 3.68
N LEU A 234 11.58 35.79 2.65
CA LEU A 234 12.80 36.59 2.71
C LEU A 234 12.53 38.10 2.81
N ASN A 235 11.43 38.60 2.24
CA ASN A 235 10.99 39.99 2.46
C ASN A 235 10.53 40.21 3.90
N ARG A 236 9.82 39.24 4.48
CA ARG A 236 9.43 39.29 5.89
C ARG A 236 10.65 39.41 6.80
N ILE A 237 11.69 38.60 6.56
CA ILE A 237 12.96 38.68 7.31
C ILE A 237 13.69 40.01 7.07
N ALA A 238 13.69 40.51 5.83
CA ALA A 238 14.36 41.77 5.52
C ALA A 238 13.73 42.96 6.25
N ALA A 239 12.41 42.96 6.41
CA ALA A 239 11.66 44.02 7.10
C ALA A 239 11.34 43.71 8.57
N SER A 240 11.99 42.69 9.17
CA SER A 240 11.81 42.34 10.58
C SER A 240 12.96 42.81 11.47
N ASN A 241 12.77 42.63 12.78
CA ASN A 241 13.80 42.76 13.82
C ASN A 241 14.88 41.67 13.80
N ALA A 242 15.04 40.94 12.68
CA ALA A 242 16.12 39.98 12.52
C ALA A 242 17.45 40.73 12.39
N ASN A 243 18.53 40.20 12.95
CA ASN A 243 19.79 40.93 12.89
C ASN A 243 20.38 41.00 11.46
N ASP A 244 21.30 41.94 11.26
CA ASP A 244 22.01 42.15 9.99
C ASP A 244 22.59 40.87 9.38
N ARG A 245 23.07 39.93 10.20
CA ARG A 245 23.64 38.66 9.70
C ARG A 245 22.58 37.74 9.10
N ILE A 246 21.42 37.64 9.75
CA ILE A 246 20.28 36.86 9.26
C ILE A 246 19.70 37.52 8.00
N LYS A 247 19.59 38.86 7.98
CA LYS A 247 19.20 39.63 6.79
C LYS A 247 20.18 39.44 5.62
N ALA A 248 21.48 39.49 5.87
CA ALA A 248 22.52 39.26 4.86
C ALA A 248 22.45 37.85 4.27
N ARG A 249 22.23 36.84 5.12
CA ARG A 249 22.03 35.45 4.68
C ARG A 249 20.77 35.30 3.83
N ALA A 250 19.67 35.90 4.24
CA ALA A 250 18.43 35.95 3.45
C ALA A 250 18.65 36.63 2.09
N ALA A 251 19.48 37.68 2.04
CA ALA A 251 19.85 38.35 0.80
C ALA A 251 20.65 37.44 -0.14
N LEU A 252 21.66 36.72 0.37
CA LEU A 252 22.46 35.76 -0.43
C LEU A 252 21.60 34.63 -1.02
N LEU A 253 20.59 34.15 -0.29
CA LEU A 253 19.71 33.10 -0.79
C LEU A 253 18.91 33.55 -2.02
N ARG A 254 18.68 34.86 -2.20
CA ARG A 254 17.94 35.40 -3.36
C ARG A 254 18.63 35.13 -4.69
N ASP A 255 19.96 35.04 -4.70
CA ASP A 255 20.75 34.83 -5.92
C ASP A 255 20.54 33.42 -6.50
N TYR A 256 20.09 32.48 -5.68
CA TYR A 256 19.78 31.13 -6.09
C TYR A 256 18.35 30.98 -6.63
N LEU A 257 17.48 31.97 -6.46
CA LEU A 257 16.06 31.88 -6.82
C LEU A 257 15.84 32.16 -8.32
N ILE A 258 15.07 31.27 -8.96
CA ILE A 258 14.79 31.31 -10.38
C ILE A 258 13.69 32.33 -10.68
N THR A 259 13.73 32.89 -11.89
CA THR A 259 12.68 33.75 -12.44
C THR A 259 11.69 32.86 -13.20
N PRO A 260 10.40 32.82 -12.82
CA PRO A 260 9.42 31.94 -13.43
C PRO A 260 8.94 32.47 -14.78
N ASP A 261 8.41 31.56 -15.60
CA ASP A 261 7.74 31.80 -16.86
C ASP A 261 6.35 31.11 -16.91
N PHE A 262 5.68 31.14 -18.06
CA PHE A 262 4.34 30.54 -18.18
C PHE A 262 4.30 29.02 -18.03
N SER A 263 5.43 28.32 -18.16
CA SER A 263 5.52 26.86 -18.08
C SER A 263 5.67 26.34 -16.65
N ASP A 264 6.24 27.14 -15.74
CA ASP A 264 6.59 26.72 -14.38
C ASP A 264 5.90 27.51 -13.26
N PHE A 265 5.23 28.63 -13.58
CA PHE A 265 4.59 29.49 -12.58
C PHE A 265 3.43 28.81 -11.84
N ARG A 266 3.49 28.79 -10.50
CA ARG A 266 2.48 28.14 -9.62
C ARG A 266 1.99 29.04 -8.49
N ASP A 267 2.92 29.66 -7.75
CA ASP A 267 2.65 30.28 -6.45
C ASP A 267 2.38 31.79 -6.59
N GLY A 268 1.38 32.20 -7.37
CA GLY A 268 1.06 33.62 -7.58
C GLY A 268 0.21 34.26 -6.48
N PHE A 269 0.42 35.55 -6.24
CA PHE A 269 -0.37 36.37 -5.30
C PHE A 269 -1.42 37.21 -6.03
N SER A 270 -2.57 37.39 -5.40
CA SER A 270 -3.65 38.23 -5.96
C SER A 270 -3.32 39.72 -5.86
N TRP A 271 -3.97 40.56 -6.66
CA TRP A 271 -3.81 42.02 -6.55
C TRP A 271 -4.16 42.52 -5.15
N SER A 272 -5.28 42.06 -4.58
CA SER A 272 -5.72 42.48 -3.26
C SER A 272 -4.73 42.10 -2.16
N GLU A 273 -4.08 40.93 -2.27
CA GLU A 273 -3.07 40.48 -1.31
C GLU A 273 -1.82 41.36 -1.39
N VAL A 274 -1.30 41.59 -2.60
CA VAL A 274 -0.13 42.46 -2.81
C VAL A 274 -0.41 43.90 -2.39
N ASN A 275 -1.61 44.42 -2.68
CA ASN A 275 -2.01 45.77 -2.29
C ASN A 275 -2.17 45.95 -0.77
N SER A 276 -2.48 44.87 -0.04
CA SER A 276 -2.62 44.93 1.42
C SER A 276 -1.28 45.08 2.15
N ASP A 277 -0.21 44.47 1.62
CA ASP A 277 1.15 44.58 2.18
C ASP A 277 2.22 44.57 1.07
N PRO A 278 2.43 45.71 0.37
CA PRO A 278 3.33 45.76 -0.79
C PRO A 278 4.77 45.34 -0.47
N VAL A 279 5.27 45.71 0.71
CA VAL A 279 6.64 45.42 1.17
C VAL A 279 6.86 43.91 1.30
N LEU A 280 5.86 43.18 1.80
CA LEU A 280 5.95 41.71 1.92
C LEU A 280 6.06 41.02 0.55
N HIS A 281 5.47 41.62 -0.47
CA HIS A 281 5.41 41.07 -1.82
C HIS A 281 6.44 41.69 -2.78
N ASP A 282 7.36 42.52 -2.30
CA ASP A 282 8.42 43.09 -3.14
C ASP A 282 9.24 42.00 -3.84
N ARG A 283 9.56 42.17 -5.12
CA ARG A 283 10.28 41.21 -5.98
C ARG A 283 9.62 39.82 -6.09
N THR A 284 8.44 39.60 -5.53
CA THR A 284 7.67 38.39 -5.80
C THR A 284 7.07 38.48 -7.20
N TYR A 285 6.80 37.32 -7.80
CA TYR A 285 6.18 37.22 -9.10
C TYR A 285 4.66 37.06 -8.96
N VAL A 286 3.94 37.77 -9.81
CA VAL A 286 2.49 37.67 -9.91
C VAL A 286 2.12 37.27 -11.33
N ARG A 287 0.93 36.69 -11.47
CA ARG A 287 0.33 36.37 -12.76
C ARG A 287 -1.05 37.01 -12.81
N TRP A 288 -1.13 38.15 -13.48
CA TRP A 288 -2.35 38.94 -13.52
C TRP A 288 -2.89 39.05 -14.94
N LYS A 289 -4.21 39.11 -15.04
CA LYS A 289 -4.93 39.34 -16.29
C LYS A 289 -5.53 40.74 -16.25
N GLY A 290 -5.48 41.44 -17.37
CA GLY A 290 -6.00 42.80 -17.45
C GLY A 290 -6.00 43.34 -18.86
N ARG A 291 -6.32 44.63 -18.99
CA ARG A 291 -6.24 45.36 -20.27
C ARG A 291 -5.14 46.39 -20.23
N VAL A 292 -4.47 46.57 -21.37
CA VAL A 292 -3.44 47.59 -21.57
C VAL A 292 -4.10 48.96 -21.71
N ALA A 293 -3.66 49.94 -20.92
CA ALA A 293 -4.04 51.34 -21.03
C ALA A 293 -2.77 52.23 -21.03
N ASN A 294 -2.88 53.45 -21.53
CA ASN A 294 -1.78 54.44 -21.51
C ASN A 294 -0.44 53.92 -22.08
N LEU A 295 -0.48 53.08 -23.12
CA LEU A 295 0.70 52.48 -23.74
C LEU A 295 1.69 53.53 -24.28
N ARG A 296 2.96 53.38 -23.91
CA ARG A 296 4.11 54.15 -24.40
C ARG A 296 5.21 53.17 -24.79
N ILE A 297 5.71 53.32 -26.01
CA ILE A 297 6.78 52.47 -26.55
C ILE A 297 8.01 53.35 -26.73
N ASP A 298 9.00 53.14 -25.88
CA ASP A 298 10.33 53.77 -25.97
C ASP A 298 11.31 52.77 -26.66
N PRO A 299 12.47 53.23 -27.18
CA PRO A 299 13.43 52.34 -27.85
C PRO A 299 14.01 51.23 -26.95
N ASP A 300 14.08 51.47 -25.64
CA ASP A 300 14.70 50.61 -24.64
C ASP A 300 13.69 49.87 -23.74
N ARG A 301 12.42 50.29 -23.75
CA ARG A 301 11.38 49.76 -22.86
C ARG A 301 9.97 50.07 -23.35
N ILE A 302 9.01 49.29 -22.88
CA ILE A 302 7.58 49.54 -23.08
C ILE A 302 6.95 49.81 -21.72
N ARG A 303 6.13 50.86 -21.61
CA ARG A 303 5.39 51.18 -20.39
C ARG A 303 3.90 51.27 -20.68
N PHE A 304 3.08 50.80 -19.75
CA PHE A 304 1.62 50.92 -19.83
C PHE A 304 1.00 50.71 -18.45
N ASP A 305 -0.26 51.10 -18.29
CA ASP A 305 -1.05 50.77 -17.12
C ASP A 305 -1.84 49.48 -17.36
N LEU A 306 -1.69 48.51 -16.47
CA LEU A 306 -2.49 47.28 -16.49
C LEU A 306 -3.74 47.49 -15.63
N LEU A 307 -4.90 47.42 -16.29
CA LEU A 307 -6.19 47.37 -15.62
C LEU A 307 -6.44 45.94 -15.13
N VAL A 308 -5.96 45.61 -13.92
CA VAL A 308 -6.02 44.27 -13.34
C VAL A 308 -7.47 43.83 -13.14
N GLY A 309 -7.76 42.57 -13.47
CA GLY A 309 -9.12 42.01 -13.44
C GLY A 309 -9.96 42.38 -14.67
N TYR A 310 -9.66 43.48 -15.37
CA TYR A 310 -10.51 44.04 -16.42
C TYR A 310 -10.38 43.39 -17.81
N HIS A 311 -9.83 42.18 -17.89
CA HIS A 311 -9.67 41.44 -19.15
C HIS A 311 -11.01 41.17 -19.88
N THR A 312 -12.10 40.89 -19.14
CA THR A 312 -13.45 40.69 -19.68
C THR A 312 -14.27 41.98 -19.83
N GLY A 313 -13.77 43.12 -19.37
CA GLY A 313 -14.48 44.40 -19.41
C GLY A 313 -15.53 44.60 -18.32
N GLN A 314 -15.56 43.75 -17.29
CA GLN A 314 -16.58 43.79 -16.23
C GLN A 314 -16.14 44.56 -14.98
N VAL A 315 -15.03 44.15 -14.34
CA VAL A 315 -14.59 44.71 -13.05
C VAL A 315 -13.10 45.05 -13.10
N VAL A 316 -12.75 46.25 -12.64
CA VAL A 316 -11.36 46.67 -12.42
C VAL A 316 -11.04 46.42 -10.95
N GLU A 317 -10.07 45.55 -10.68
CA GLU A 317 -9.57 45.30 -9.32
C GLU A 317 -8.57 46.39 -8.92
N GLY A 318 -7.70 46.80 -9.85
CA GLY A 318 -6.73 47.85 -9.62
C GLY A 318 -6.01 48.27 -10.90
N ILE A 319 -5.22 49.34 -10.79
CA ILE A 319 -4.41 49.88 -11.88
C ILE A 319 -2.95 49.79 -11.46
N VAL A 320 -2.12 49.11 -12.24
CA VAL A 320 -0.71 48.92 -11.93
C VAL A 320 0.16 49.34 -13.11
N PRO A 321 1.08 50.30 -12.94
CA PRO A 321 2.07 50.62 -13.96
C PRO A 321 2.98 49.43 -14.24
N VAL A 322 3.13 49.10 -15.51
CA VAL A 322 3.96 48.00 -16.02
C VAL A 322 5.12 48.55 -16.83
N GLU A 323 6.31 48.02 -16.59
CA GLU A 323 7.49 48.22 -17.45
C GLU A 323 7.94 46.86 -18.04
N LEU A 324 8.12 46.82 -19.36
CA LEU A 324 8.72 45.71 -20.09
C LEU A 324 10.08 46.14 -20.65
N GLN A 325 11.08 45.28 -20.56
CA GLN A 325 12.43 45.51 -21.10
C GLN A 325 12.73 44.60 -22.30
N PHE A 326 11.68 44.15 -22.97
CA PHE A 326 11.74 43.34 -24.18
C PHE A 326 10.67 43.82 -25.16
N ALA A 327 10.91 43.59 -26.44
CA ALA A 327 10.00 44.00 -27.50
C ALA A 327 8.77 43.07 -27.56
N VAL A 328 7.58 43.67 -27.63
CA VAL A 328 6.32 42.98 -27.88
C VAL A 328 5.39 43.91 -28.64
N VAL A 329 4.61 43.35 -29.57
CA VAL A 329 3.59 44.11 -30.29
C VAL A 329 2.35 44.19 -29.40
N LEU A 330 2.06 45.38 -28.88
CA LEU A 330 0.90 45.67 -28.04
C LEU A 330 0.15 46.87 -28.59
N GLU A 331 -1.16 46.88 -28.38
CA GLU A 331 -2.05 48.00 -28.64
C GLU A 331 -2.82 48.33 -27.36
N ASN A 332 -3.26 49.57 -27.24
CA ASN A 332 -4.18 49.95 -26.16
C ASN A 332 -5.45 49.07 -26.25
N ASN A 333 -6.00 48.75 -25.08
CA ASN A 333 -7.16 47.88 -24.89
C ASN A 333 -6.91 46.38 -25.19
N ASN A 334 -5.69 45.96 -25.54
CA ASN A 334 -5.39 44.53 -25.66
C ASN A 334 -5.63 43.82 -24.32
N PRO A 335 -6.40 42.71 -24.29
CA PRO A 335 -6.50 41.86 -23.12
C PRO A 335 -5.22 41.01 -23.03
N VAL A 336 -4.53 41.12 -21.89
CA VAL A 336 -3.23 40.48 -21.69
C VAL A 336 -3.21 39.71 -20.38
N GLU A 337 -2.41 38.64 -20.39
CA GLU A 337 -1.96 37.97 -19.18
C GLU A 337 -0.46 38.19 -19.04
N ILE A 338 -0.04 38.67 -17.89
CA ILE A 338 1.35 39.03 -17.61
C ILE A 338 1.86 38.29 -16.40
N ILE A 339 3.09 37.79 -16.51
CA ILE A 339 3.93 37.41 -15.38
C ILE A 339 4.95 38.53 -15.19
N GLY A 340 5.05 39.05 -13.97
CA GLY A 340 5.99 40.11 -13.65
C GLY A 340 6.39 40.12 -12.19
N SER A 341 7.56 40.68 -11.92
CA SER A 341 8.05 40.91 -10.56
C SER A 341 7.45 42.21 -10.02
N VAL A 342 6.82 42.14 -8.85
CA VAL A 342 6.34 43.29 -8.10
C VAL A 342 7.55 44.15 -7.67
N ARG A 343 7.41 45.45 -7.78
CA ARG A 343 8.29 46.43 -7.14
C ARG A 343 7.42 47.29 -6.25
N ALA A 344 7.62 47.18 -4.95
CA ALA A 344 6.98 48.03 -3.98
C ALA A 344 7.94 49.15 -3.58
N ASP A 345 7.47 50.39 -3.64
CA ASP A 345 8.18 51.54 -3.08
C ASP A 345 7.68 51.84 -1.66
N ASP A 346 8.46 52.59 -0.89
CA ASP A 346 8.14 52.96 0.50
C ASP A 346 6.82 53.76 0.60
N ASP A 347 6.48 54.50 -0.47
CA ASP A 347 5.23 55.25 -0.63
C ASP A 347 4.00 54.37 -0.97
N ARG A 348 4.10 53.04 -0.81
CA ARG A 348 3.07 52.04 -1.17
C ARG A 348 2.69 52.02 -2.65
N SER A 349 3.48 52.67 -3.50
CA SER A 349 3.29 52.57 -4.95
C SER A 349 3.73 51.18 -5.41
N ILE A 350 2.87 50.52 -6.20
CA ILE A 350 3.14 49.19 -6.75
C ILE A 350 3.42 49.38 -8.24
N GLN A 351 4.56 48.89 -8.68
CA GLN A 351 4.91 48.79 -10.09
C GLN A 351 5.19 47.34 -10.44
N LEU A 352 4.95 46.96 -11.69
CA LEU A 352 5.19 45.62 -12.18
C LEU A 352 6.28 45.65 -13.25
N ARG A 353 7.39 44.95 -13.03
CA ARG A 353 8.35 44.68 -14.10
C ARG A 353 7.96 43.37 -14.77
N GLY A 354 7.43 43.45 -15.99
CA GLY A 354 7.02 42.26 -16.73
C GLY A 354 8.21 41.44 -17.19
N THR A 355 8.13 40.12 -16.98
CA THR A 355 9.12 39.15 -17.48
C THR A 355 8.55 38.29 -18.59
N SER A 356 7.24 38.12 -18.65
CA SER A 356 6.57 37.43 -19.74
C SER A 356 5.15 37.97 -19.90
N ILE A 357 4.70 38.12 -21.15
CA ILE A 357 3.35 38.61 -21.46
C ILE A 357 2.80 37.83 -22.64
N ARG A 358 1.50 37.57 -22.61
CA ARG A 358 0.75 37.02 -23.75
C ARG A 358 -0.57 37.75 -23.93
N ILE A 359 -0.99 37.91 -25.18
CA ILE A 359 -2.31 38.45 -25.52
C ILE A 359 -3.32 37.31 -25.35
N ILE A 360 -4.44 37.58 -24.66
CA ILE A 360 -5.52 36.61 -24.42
C ILE A 360 -6.38 36.56 -25.68
N SER A 361 -6.64 35.34 -26.17
CA SER A 361 -7.45 35.18 -27.38
C SER A 361 -8.94 35.41 -27.09
N GLN A 362 -9.71 35.80 -28.11
CA GLN A 362 -11.16 36.00 -27.99
C GLN A 362 -11.93 34.75 -27.51
N ARG A 363 -11.37 33.55 -27.74
CA ARG A 363 -11.95 32.29 -27.27
C ARG A 363 -11.79 32.07 -25.77
N GLU A 364 -10.80 32.71 -25.14
CA GLU A 364 -10.52 32.60 -23.70
C GLU A 364 -11.21 33.72 -22.89
N LEU A 365 -11.84 34.68 -23.56
CA LEU A 365 -12.59 35.79 -22.96
C LEU A 365 -14.09 35.52 -22.85
N ASN A 366 -14.59 34.56 -23.64
CA ASN A 366 -15.95 34.02 -23.58
C ASN A 366 -15.97 32.79 -22.68
#